data_AF-A0A3D0JZ10-F1
#
_entry.id   AF-A0A3D0JZ10-F1
#
_cell.length_a   1.000
_cell.length_b   1.000
_cell.length_c   1.000
_cell.angle_alpha   90.00
_cell.angle_beta   90.00
_cell.angle_gamma   90.00
#
_symmetry.space_group_name_H-M   'P 1'
#
loop_
_entity.id
_entity.type
_entity.pdbx_description
1 polymer ?
#
loop_
_entity_poly.entity_id
_entity_poly.type
_entity_poly.pdbx_seq_one_letter_code
_entity_poly.pdbx_strand_id
1 'polypeptide(L)'
;MMSHILLVRLLVAALLLAPPAACSRPADTGASDSSRTTATRGPVELTVTVDSDTIETGTPLTVELRALAPDDVELAMPLLEIPEDALIAGFHVLENELLPDYPDGERRTWTQRVVLDTFETGTLQIPGVTARFTDRRGAVEVTGSVTTDPIEITIRSYAAEDTAGLRDI
;
A
#
# COMPACT_ATOMS: atom_id res chain seq x y z
N MET A 1 -27.99 29.10 52.52
CA MET A 1 -27.34 30.10 53.41
C MET A 1 -25.96 29.56 53.71
N MET A 2 -24.82 30.19 53.44
CA MET A 2 -24.48 31.59 53.21
C MET A 2 -23.40 31.71 52.13
N SER A 3 -23.56 32.75 51.32
CA SER A 3 -22.57 33.36 50.43
C SER A 3 -21.78 34.39 51.23
N HIS A 4 -20.45 34.45 51.06
CA HIS A 4 -19.59 35.63 51.20
C HIS A 4 -18.29 35.30 50.43
N ILE A 5 -18.07 35.78 49.21
CA ILE A 5 -17.64 37.14 48.85
C ILE A 5 -16.46 37.58 49.72
N LEU A 6 -15.30 37.86 49.11
CA LEU A 6 -14.68 39.20 49.06
C LEU A 6 -13.18 39.14 48.68
N LEU A 7 -12.82 39.82 47.58
CA LEU A 7 -11.62 40.66 47.39
C LEU A 7 -10.20 40.00 47.43
N VAL A 8 -9.15 40.43 46.73
CA VAL A 8 -8.88 41.62 45.90
C VAL A 8 -7.61 41.39 45.05
N ARG A 9 -7.70 41.80 43.79
CA ARG A 9 -6.74 42.47 42.88
C ARG A 9 -5.22 42.40 43.11
N LEU A 10 -4.46 42.19 42.02
CA LEU A 10 -3.56 43.17 41.36
C LEU A 10 -2.89 42.51 40.09
N LEU A 11 -3.13 43.03 38.88
CA LEU A 11 -2.26 43.93 38.05
C LEU A 11 -1.01 43.26 37.40
N VAL A 12 -0.98 43.14 36.05
CA VAL A 12 -0.12 43.90 35.08
C VAL A 12 1.30 43.29 34.92
N ALA A 13 1.94 43.10 33.76
CA ALA A 13 1.65 43.26 32.33
C ALA A 13 2.79 42.60 31.50
N ALA A 14 2.50 42.35 30.21
CA ALA A 14 3.36 42.43 29.02
C ALA A 14 4.77 41.77 29.03
N LEU A 15 5.01 40.82 28.12
CA LEU A 15 5.82 41.08 26.91
C LEU A 15 5.70 39.92 25.89
N LEU A 16 5.35 40.27 24.65
CA LEU A 16 5.34 39.38 23.50
C LEU A 16 6.77 38.95 23.14
N LEU A 17 7.03 37.64 23.11
CA LEU A 17 8.14 37.05 22.36
C LEU A 17 7.54 36.19 21.23
N ALA A 18 7.47 36.77 20.04
CA ALA A 18 7.24 36.02 18.81
C ALA A 18 8.57 35.39 18.36
N PRO A 19 8.71 34.06 18.28
CA PRO A 19 9.87 33.45 17.66
C PRO A 19 9.83 33.70 16.13
N PRO A 20 11.01 33.89 15.50
CA PRO A 20 11.11 34.21 14.09
C PRO A 20 10.54 33.07 13.24
N ALA A 21 9.84 33.44 12.17
CA ALA A 21 9.37 32.55 11.13
C ALA A 21 10.56 31.74 10.58
N ALA A 22 10.74 30.53 11.09
CA ALA A 22 11.48 29.50 10.40
C ALA A 22 10.68 29.21 9.13
N CYS A 23 11.18 29.66 7.99
CA CYS A 23 10.76 29.17 6.68
C CYS A 23 10.93 27.66 6.69
N SER A 24 9.86 26.97 7.06
CA SER A 24 9.69 25.56 6.79
C SER A 24 9.52 25.50 5.27
N ARG A 25 10.63 25.27 4.57
CA ARG A 25 10.58 24.82 3.18
C ARG A 25 9.60 23.63 3.20
N PRO A 26 8.48 23.67 2.48
CA PRO A 26 7.70 22.47 2.29
C PRO A 26 8.70 21.44 1.75
N ALA A 27 8.92 20.37 2.50
CA ALA A 27 9.46 19.19 1.88
C ALA A 27 8.51 18.93 0.72
N ASP A 28 9.05 18.94 -0.50
CA ASP A 28 8.40 18.29 -1.64
C ASP A 28 8.26 16.83 -1.21
N THR A 29 7.19 16.58 -0.48
CA THR A 29 6.65 15.26 -0.27
C THR A 29 5.90 15.06 -1.57
N GLY A 30 6.63 14.68 -2.61
CA GLY A 30 6.02 13.97 -3.73
C GLY A 30 5.30 12.81 -3.05
N ALA A 31 3.99 12.98 -2.86
CA ALA A 31 3.15 11.91 -2.37
C ALA A 31 3.35 10.80 -3.40
N SER A 32 4.03 9.73 -3.02
CA SER A 32 3.95 8.49 -3.77
C SER A 32 2.49 8.12 -3.68
N ASP A 33 1.79 8.09 -4.82
CA ASP A 33 0.39 7.72 -4.93
C ASP A 33 0.22 6.20 -4.68
N SER A 34 0.79 5.68 -3.59
CA SER A 34 0.75 4.28 -3.24
C SER A 34 -0.68 3.90 -2.89
N SER A 35 -1.18 2.82 -3.48
CA SER A 35 -2.53 2.31 -3.23
C SER A 35 -2.48 1.00 -2.45
N ARG A 36 -3.50 0.77 -1.62
CA ARG A 36 -3.59 -0.41 -0.74
C ARG A 36 -5.02 -0.90 -0.62
N THR A 37 -5.17 -2.22 -0.59
CA THR A 37 -6.41 -2.91 -0.21
C THR A 37 -6.09 -3.97 0.84
N THR A 38 -7.03 -4.18 1.78
CA THR A 38 -6.90 -5.16 2.85
C THR A 38 -8.23 -5.90 3.00
N ALA A 39 -8.15 -7.21 3.19
CA ALA A 39 -9.30 -8.05 3.50
C ALA A 39 -8.98 -8.96 4.68
N THR A 40 -9.99 -9.26 5.49
CA THR A 40 -9.88 -10.17 6.63
C THR A 40 -10.97 -11.22 6.55
N ARG A 41 -10.61 -12.49 6.73
CA ARG A 41 -11.58 -13.56 6.97
C ARG A 41 -11.02 -14.58 7.94
N GLY A 42 -11.79 -14.86 8.98
CA GLY A 42 -11.34 -15.75 10.05
C GLY A 42 -10.06 -15.19 10.68
N PRO A 43 -9.01 -16.02 10.86
CA PRO A 43 -7.77 -15.58 11.48
C PRO A 43 -6.77 -14.94 10.50
N VAL A 44 -7.12 -14.82 9.21
CA VAL A 44 -6.21 -14.36 8.17
C VAL A 44 -6.57 -12.95 7.73
N GLU A 45 -5.56 -12.09 7.72
CA GLU A 45 -5.57 -10.78 7.07
C GLU A 45 -4.67 -10.84 5.82
N LEU A 46 -5.18 -10.35 4.70
CA LEU A 46 -4.44 -10.24 3.44
C LEU A 46 -4.43 -8.77 3.01
N THR A 47 -3.25 -8.25 2.71
CA THR A 47 -3.03 -6.88 2.24
C THR A 47 -2.29 -6.93 0.92
N VAL A 48 -2.76 -6.13 -0.05
CA VAL A 48 -2.06 -5.85 -1.31
C VAL A 48 -1.70 -4.37 -1.32
N THR A 49 -0.43 -4.05 -1.55
CA THR A 49 0.05 -2.68 -1.70
C THR A 49 0.73 -2.54 -3.05
N VAL A 50 0.43 -1.46 -3.76
CA VAL A 50 1.17 -1.01 -4.95
C VAL A 50 1.91 0.27 -4.61
N ASP A 51 3.13 0.42 -5.11
CA ASP A 51 3.97 1.60 -4.84
C ASP A 51 3.46 2.88 -5.53
N SER A 52 2.70 2.74 -6.62
CA SER A 52 1.97 3.82 -7.28
C SER A 52 0.66 3.34 -7.93
N ASP A 53 -0.39 4.15 -7.88
CA ASP A 53 -1.63 3.97 -8.64
C ASP A 53 -1.57 4.61 -10.03
N THR A 54 -0.50 5.33 -10.33
CA THR A 54 -0.25 5.99 -11.60
C THR A 54 1.19 5.77 -12.04
N ILE A 55 1.40 5.20 -13.22
CA ILE A 55 2.72 4.96 -13.80
C ILE A 55 2.79 5.46 -15.23
N GLU A 56 4.01 5.64 -15.75
CA GLU A 56 4.23 5.85 -17.18
C GLU A 56 4.43 4.50 -17.88
N THR A 57 4.15 4.48 -19.18
CA THR A 57 4.37 3.30 -20.03
C THR A 57 5.83 2.84 -19.93
N GLY A 58 6.05 1.54 -19.70
CA GLY A 58 7.39 0.96 -19.54
C GLY A 58 8.09 1.27 -18.20
N THR A 59 7.41 1.93 -17.26
CA THR A 59 7.90 2.11 -15.89
C THR A 59 7.50 0.92 -15.02
N PRO A 60 8.43 0.31 -14.25
CA PRO A 60 8.08 -0.77 -13.34
C PRO A 60 7.12 -0.32 -12.23
N LEU A 61 6.22 -1.23 -11.86
CA LEU A 61 5.28 -1.12 -10.75
C LEU A 61 5.57 -2.24 -9.75
N THR A 62 5.75 -1.91 -8.47
CA THR A 62 5.97 -2.90 -7.42
C THR A 62 4.67 -3.24 -6.71
N VAL A 63 4.32 -4.52 -6.69
CA VAL A 63 3.18 -5.06 -5.92
C VAL A 63 3.72 -5.90 -4.76
N GLU A 64 3.33 -5.55 -3.54
CA GLU A 64 3.62 -6.33 -2.33
C GLU A 64 2.33 -6.98 -1.81
N LEU A 65 2.36 -8.30 -1.73
CA LEU A 65 1.31 -9.15 -1.18
C LEU A 65 1.73 -9.59 0.21
N ARG A 66 0.95 -9.25 1.23
CA ARG A 66 1.24 -9.59 2.63
C ARG A 66 0.07 -10.34 3.23
N ALA A 67 0.32 -11.57 3.70
CA ALA A 67 -0.62 -12.31 4.52
C ALA A 67 -0.13 -12.38 5.96
N LEU A 68 -1.06 -12.25 6.91
CA LEU A 68 -0.82 -12.28 8.34
C LEU A 68 -1.81 -13.24 8.98
N ALA A 69 -1.30 -14.26 9.65
CA ALA A 69 -2.11 -15.26 10.32
C ALA A 69 -1.38 -15.79 11.57
N PRO A 70 -2.09 -16.37 12.55
CA PRO A 70 -1.50 -17.12 13.65
C PRO A 70 -0.52 -18.21 13.17
N ASP A 71 0.51 -18.51 13.98
CA ASP A 71 1.59 -19.45 13.62
C ASP A 71 1.12 -20.87 13.27
N ASP A 72 -0.03 -21.27 13.79
CA ASP A 72 -0.67 -22.58 13.67
C ASP A 72 -1.82 -22.59 12.65
N VAL A 73 -1.94 -21.53 11.84
CA VAL A 73 -2.82 -21.46 10.67
C VAL A 73 -1.96 -21.66 9.41
N GLU A 74 -2.32 -22.66 8.61
CA GLU A 74 -1.62 -22.95 7.36
C GLU A 74 -2.15 -22.08 6.23
N LEU A 75 -1.25 -21.40 5.50
CA LEU A 75 -1.56 -20.69 4.27
C LEU A 75 -1.11 -21.47 3.04
N ALA A 76 -1.93 -21.48 2.00
CA ALA A 76 -1.50 -21.94 0.68
C ALA A 76 -0.57 -20.88 0.06
N MET A 77 0.60 -21.33 -0.40
CA MET A 77 1.62 -20.50 -1.03
C MET A 77 1.91 -20.99 -2.45
N PRO A 78 2.27 -20.11 -3.41
CA PRO A 78 2.40 -18.65 -3.26
C PRO A 78 1.04 -17.94 -3.06
N LEU A 79 1.06 -16.69 -2.58
CA LEU A 79 -0.17 -15.89 -2.42
C LEU A 79 -0.80 -15.55 -3.78
N LEU A 80 0.04 -15.36 -4.79
CA LEU A 80 -0.34 -15.19 -6.17
C LEU A 80 0.45 -16.17 -7.04
N GLU A 81 -0.27 -17.07 -7.71
CA GLU A 81 0.29 -17.94 -8.73
C GLU A 81 0.52 -17.13 -10.02
N ILE A 82 1.76 -17.12 -10.51
CA ILE A 82 2.10 -16.46 -11.77
C ILE A 82 1.85 -17.46 -12.91
N PRO A 83 1.04 -17.10 -13.93
CA PRO A 83 0.82 -17.95 -15.09
C PRO A 83 2.10 -18.23 -15.91
N GLU A 84 2.08 -19.28 -16.74
CA GLU A 84 3.25 -19.68 -17.56
C GLU A 84 3.67 -18.61 -18.59
N ASP A 85 2.74 -17.78 -19.04
CA ASP A 85 3.01 -16.67 -19.97
C ASP A 85 3.49 -15.39 -19.27
N ALA A 86 3.62 -15.43 -17.93
CA ALA A 86 4.03 -14.30 -17.11
C ALA A 86 3.19 -13.02 -17.32
N LEU A 87 1.90 -13.19 -17.66
CA LEU A 87 0.96 -12.08 -17.85
C LEU A 87 -0.11 -12.06 -16.76
N ILE A 88 -0.29 -10.90 -16.13
CA ILE A 88 -1.32 -10.67 -15.12
C ILE A 88 -2.09 -9.42 -15.51
N ALA A 89 -3.33 -9.59 -15.97
CA ALA A 89 -4.25 -8.48 -16.25
C ALA A 89 -3.66 -7.35 -17.13
N GLY A 90 -2.88 -7.71 -18.15
CA GLY A 90 -2.23 -6.74 -19.07
C GLY A 90 -0.85 -6.26 -18.63
N PHE A 91 -0.34 -6.75 -17.50
CA PHE A 91 1.03 -6.52 -17.04
C PHE A 91 1.91 -7.74 -17.32
N HIS A 92 3.14 -7.50 -17.76
CA HIS A 92 4.18 -8.52 -17.77
C HIS A 92 4.84 -8.59 -16.39
N VAL A 93 5.13 -9.80 -15.94
CA VAL A 93 5.87 -10.03 -14.70
C VAL A 93 7.36 -9.99 -14.98
N LEU A 94 8.04 -8.97 -14.45
CA LEU A 94 9.48 -8.82 -14.53
C LEU A 94 10.19 -9.63 -13.45
N GLU A 95 9.65 -9.60 -12.23
CA GLU A 95 10.19 -10.33 -11.08
C GLU A 95 9.06 -10.87 -10.20
N ASN A 96 9.28 -12.03 -9.60
CA ASN A 96 8.40 -12.61 -8.60
C ASN A 96 9.26 -13.27 -7.51
N GLU A 97 9.18 -12.73 -6.30
CA GLU A 97 10.00 -13.13 -5.17
C GLU A 97 9.10 -13.48 -3.97
N LEU A 98 9.26 -14.68 -3.44
CA LEU A 98 8.74 -15.01 -2.11
C LEU A 98 9.80 -14.64 -1.08
N LEU A 99 9.48 -13.68 -0.20
CA LEU A 99 10.37 -13.28 0.88
C LEU A 99 10.33 -14.27 2.03
N PRO A 100 11.38 -14.32 2.86
CA PRO A 100 11.33 -15.05 4.13
C PRO A 100 10.10 -14.63 4.93
N ASP A 101 9.44 -15.59 5.54
CA ASP A 101 8.39 -15.34 6.51
C ASP A 101 9.01 -14.84 7.83
N TYR A 102 8.28 -13.96 8.52
CA TYR A 102 8.75 -13.36 9.77
C TYR A 102 7.74 -13.58 10.90
N PRO A 103 8.19 -13.95 12.11
CA PRO A 103 7.32 -13.94 13.28
C PRO A 103 6.89 -12.51 13.62
N ASP A 104 5.61 -12.34 13.97
CA ASP A 104 4.96 -11.11 14.41
C ASP A 104 4.11 -11.40 15.66
N GLY A 105 4.79 -11.59 16.79
CA GLY A 105 4.18 -12.04 18.04
C GLY A 105 3.76 -13.51 17.95
N GLU A 106 2.48 -13.80 18.22
CA GLU A 106 1.86 -15.14 18.07
C GLU A 106 1.37 -15.39 16.63
N ARG A 107 1.78 -14.53 15.69
CA ARG A 107 1.43 -14.58 14.28
C ARG A 107 2.69 -14.67 13.44
N ARG A 108 2.48 -14.93 12.17
CA ARG A 108 3.50 -14.97 11.13
C ARG A 108 3.05 -14.14 9.95
N THR A 109 4.01 -13.45 9.36
CA THR A 109 3.84 -12.67 8.14
C THR A 109 4.49 -13.41 6.98
N TRP A 110 3.74 -13.61 5.90
CA TRP A 110 4.25 -14.06 4.62
C TRP A 110 4.16 -12.91 3.62
N THR A 111 5.24 -12.68 2.88
CA THR A 111 5.30 -11.60 1.89
C THR A 111 5.77 -12.13 0.54
N GLN A 112 5.04 -11.81 -0.51
CA GLN A 112 5.44 -12.02 -1.90
C GLN A 112 5.52 -10.66 -2.59
N ARG A 113 6.63 -10.41 -3.29
CA ARG A 113 6.84 -9.21 -4.09
C ARG A 113 6.80 -9.57 -5.56
N VAL A 114 6.04 -8.79 -6.33
CA VAL A 114 5.96 -8.92 -7.78
C VAL A 114 6.30 -7.57 -8.40
N VAL A 115 7.21 -7.57 -9.37
CA VAL A 115 7.52 -6.39 -10.18
C VAL A 115 6.88 -6.57 -11.54
N LEU A 116 6.10 -5.58 -11.93
CA LEU A 116 5.27 -5.59 -13.14
C LEU A 116 5.68 -4.45 -14.06
N ASP A 117 5.51 -4.63 -15.37
CA ASP A 117 5.47 -3.50 -16.31
C ASP A 117 4.39 -3.69 -17.36
N THR A 118 4.12 -2.63 -18.11
CA THR A 118 3.25 -2.69 -19.28
C THR A 118 3.62 -1.61 -20.28
N PHE A 119 3.40 -1.91 -21.56
CA PHE A 119 3.50 -0.95 -22.65
C PHE A 119 2.11 -0.46 -23.11
N GLU A 120 1.05 -0.93 -22.48
CA GLU A 120 -0.32 -0.46 -22.71
C GLU A 120 -0.57 0.88 -22.01
N THR A 121 -1.48 1.67 -22.56
CA THR A 121 -1.92 2.95 -21.95
C THR A 121 -3.38 2.86 -21.56
N GLY A 122 -3.80 3.67 -20.59
CA GLY A 122 -5.17 3.68 -20.09
C GLY A 122 -5.23 3.23 -18.63
N THR A 123 -6.28 2.49 -18.27
CA THR A 123 -6.47 1.98 -16.90
C THR A 123 -6.45 0.47 -16.93
N LEU A 124 -5.53 -0.12 -16.18
CA LEU A 124 -5.47 -1.56 -15.90
C LEU A 124 -5.77 -1.80 -14.43
N GLN A 125 -5.94 -3.06 -14.04
CA GLN A 125 -6.19 -3.43 -12.65
C GLN A 125 -5.22 -4.49 -12.18
N ILE A 126 -4.64 -4.28 -11.00
CA ILE A 126 -4.08 -5.39 -10.23
C ILE A 126 -5.26 -6.18 -9.68
N PRO A 127 -5.41 -7.46 -10.07
CA PRO A 127 -6.56 -8.25 -9.65
C PRO A 127 -6.56 -8.46 -8.14
N GLY A 128 -7.75 -8.65 -7.57
CA GLY A 128 -7.89 -9.07 -6.18
C GLY A 128 -7.15 -10.39 -5.94
N VAL A 129 -6.33 -10.45 -4.88
CA VAL A 129 -5.54 -11.64 -4.55
C VAL A 129 -6.30 -12.48 -3.54
N THR A 130 -6.26 -13.81 -3.70
CA THR A 130 -6.96 -14.75 -2.83
C THR A 130 -5.98 -15.63 -2.08
N ALA A 131 -5.90 -15.47 -0.76
CA ALA A 131 -5.18 -16.39 0.11
C ALA A 131 -6.13 -17.48 0.63
N ARG A 132 -5.75 -18.75 0.49
CA ARG A 132 -6.48 -19.90 1.06
C ARG A 132 -5.80 -20.32 2.36
N PHE A 133 -6.59 -20.73 3.34
CA PHE A 133 -6.07 -21.11 4.64
C PHE A 133 -6.78 -22.31 5.25
N THR A 134 -6.09 -22.99 6.16
CA THR A 134 -6.63 -24.07 6.99
C THR A 134 -6.29 -23.78 8.45
N ASP A 135 -7.32 -23.68 9.30
CA ASP A 135 -7.19 -23.50 10.76
C ASP A 135 -7.51 -24.81 11.48
N ARG A 136 -6.52 -25.35 12.20
CA ARG A 136 -6.61 -26.61 12.96
C ARG A 136 -6.61 -26.43 14.48
N ARG A 137 -6.70 -25.19 14.97
CA ARG A 137 -6.69 -24.92 16.41
C ARG A 137 -7.96 -25.35 17.13
N GLY A 138 -9.08 -25.38 16.40
CA GLY A 138 -10.37 -25.80 16.91
C GLY A 138 -10.52 -27.32 16.97
N ALA A 139 -11.62 -27.79 17.58
CA ALA A 139 -11.99 -29.21 17.57
C ALA A 139 -12.33 -29.74 16.15
N VAL A 140 -12.61 -28.83 15.21
CA VAL A 140 -12.92 -29.12 13.81
C VAL A 140 -12.02 -28.27 12.94
N GLU A 141 -11.43 -28.88 11.92
CA GLU A 141 -10.64 -28.19 10.89
C GLU A 141 -11.55 -27.23 10.10
N VAL A 142 -11.10 -25.99 9.92
CA VAL A 142 -11.81 -24.99 9.12
C VAL A 142 -10.93 -24.55 7.95
N THR A 143 -11.39 -24.81 6.74
CA THR A 143 -10.78 -24.29 5.51
C THR A 143 -11.50 -23.02 5.05
N GLY A 144 -10.77 -22.02 4.58
CA GLY A 144 -11.35 -20.78 4.08
C GLY A 144 -10.49 -20.08 3.05
N SER A 145 -10.98 -18.95 2.56
CA SER A 145 -10.22 -18.05 1.70
C SER A 145 -10.54 -16.60 2.01
N VAL A 146 -9.56 -15.71 1.90
CA VAL A 146 -9.72 -14.26 1.97
C VAL A 146 -9.31 -13.66 0.63
N THR A 147 -10.10 -12.73 0.10
CA THR A 147 -9.87 -12.10 -1.20
C THR A 147 -9.89 -10.60 -1.02
N THR A 148 -8.86 -9.90 -1.51
CA THR A 148 -8.85 -8.43 -1.54
C THR A 148 -9.62 -7.89 -2.74
N ASP A 149 -10.00 -6.62 -2.67
CA ASP A 149 -10.52 -5.91 -3.84
C ASP A 149 -9.40 -5.67 -4.89
N PRO A 150 -9.72 -5.47 -6.17
CA PRO A 150 -8.75 -5.03 -7.16
C PRO A 150 -8.23 -3.60 -6.88
N ILE A 151 -7.04 -3.27 -7.39
CA ILE A 151 -6.50 -1.90 -7.38
C ILE A 151 -6.41 -1.41 -8.83
N GLU A 152 -7.00 -0.25 -9.12
CA GLU A 152 -6.88 0.40 -10.42
C GLU A 152 -5.53 1.11 -10.57
N ILE A 153 -4.89 0.94 -11.72
CA ILE A 153 -3.62 1.57 -12.08
C ILE A 153 -3.83 2.38 -13.35
N THR A 154 -3.49 3.66 -13.31
CA THR A 154 -3.50 4.56 -14.47
C THR A 154 -2.14 4.56 -15.15
N ILE A 155 -2.10 4.17 -16.42
CA ILE A 155 -0.87 4.16 -17.23
C ILE A 155 -0.91 5.29 -18.24
N ARG A 156 0.01 6.24 -18.07
CA ARG A 156 0.18 7.41 -18.94
C ARG A 156 1.17 7.10 -20.05
N SER A 157 0.88 7.60 -21.25
CA SER A 157 1.84 7.57 -22.36
C SER A 157 2.99 8.52 -22.07
N TYR A 158 4.22 8.09 -22.38
CA TYR A 158 5.33 9.03 -22.55
C TYR A 158 5.21 9.67 -23.94
N ALA A 159 4.56 10.83 -24.03
CA ALA A 159 4.70 11.68 -25.20
C ALA A 159 5.89 12.60 -24.93
N ALA A 160 7.04 12.30 -25.55
CA ALA A 160 8.09 13.32 -25.65
C ALA A 160 7.48 14.52 -26.38
N GLU A 161 7.38 15.66 -25.72
CA GLU A 161 7.16 16.93 -26.41
C GLU A 161 8.41 17.22 -27.26
N ASP A 162 8.49 16.65 -28.46
CA ASP A 162 9.47 17.08 -29.44
C ASP A 162 8.90 17.07 -30.86
N THR A 163 9.06 18.23 -31.51
CA THR A 163 8.97 18.56 -32.96
C THR A 163 8.47 20.00 -33.22
N ALA A 164 8.44 20.90 -32.23
CA ALA A 164 8.25 22.33 -32.50
C ALA A 164 9.54 23.05 -32.96
N GLY A 165 10.72 22.41 -32.89
CA GLY A 165 12.02 23.03 -33.17
C GLY A 165 12.80 22.49 -34.38
N LEU A 166 12.35 21.42 -35.03
CA LEU A 166 13.14 20.72 -36.06
C LEU A 166 12.58 20.93 -37.48
N ARG A 167 12.41 22.19 -37.87
CA ARG A 167 12.12 22.62 -39.25
C ARG A 167 12.76 23.98 -39.53
N ASP A 168 14.09 24.02 -39.61
CA ASP A 168 14.81 25.04 -40.40
C ASP A 168 16.30 24.64 -40.52
N ILE A 169 16.62 23.81 -41.52
CA ILE A 169 17.95 23.74 -42.16
C ILE A 169 17.79 23.49 -43.66
#